data_AF-A0A7V2W5Z3-F1
#
_entry.id   AF-A0A7V2W5Z3-F1
#
_cell.length_a   1.000
_cell.length_b   1.000
_cell.length_c   1.000
_cell.angle_alpha   90.00
_cell.angle_beta   90.00
_cell.angle_gamma   90.00
#
_symmetry.space_group_name_H-M   'P 1'
#
loop_
_entity.id
_entity.type
_entity.pdbx_description
1 polymer ?
#
loop_
_entity_poly.entity_id
_entity_poly.type
_entity_poly.pdbx_seq_one_letter_code
_entity_poly.pdbx_strand_id
1 'polypeptide(L)'
;MMGHLSYEEQKKLVIKGLKILGAITIIEVLLALLFNGHIISSFHKDHMSDSQMVTMALVGIYGLVMISLSLYKARFIVYNFMHLGSEVSGLRWSVLMPMLLLVWAIIAFFQEGNSWKKSREKIKKMNTEQIDSPQHSSSYLEYDEETSKILI
;
A
#
# COMPACT_ATOMS: atom_id res chain seq x y z
N MET A 1 38.13 -6.36 30.25
CA MET A 1 37.55 -5.31 31.12
C MET A 1 36.81 -4.34 30.20
N MET A 2 35.50 -4.54 30.03
CA MET A 2 34.67 -3.72 29.14
C MET A 2 34.20 -2.49 29.90
N GLY A 3 34.56 -1.31 29.40
CA GLY A 3 34.08 -0.04 29.92
C GLY A 3 32.57 0.04 29.73
N HIS A 4 31.83 0.04 30.84
CA HIS A 4 30.43 0.43 30.83
C HIS A 4 30.35 1.85 30.25
N LEU A 5 29.65 2.04 29.14
CA LEU A 5 29.32 3.37 28.68
C LEU A 5 28.48 4.03 29.78
N SER A 6 28.95 5.17 30.26
CA SER A 6 28.25 5.90 31.32
C SER A 6 26.84 6.22 30.84
N TYR A 7 25.85 6.12 31.74
CA TYR A 7 24.44 6.38 31.44
C TYR A 7 24.22 7.71 30.67
N GLU A 8 25.04 8.72 31.00
CA GLU A 8 25.05 10.02 30.37
C GLU A 8 25.44 9.98 28.88
N GLU A 9 26.35 9.08 28.48
CA GLU A 9 26.79 8.93 27.09
C GLU A 9 25.69 8.27 26.24
N GLN A 10 25.05 7.22 26.76
CA GLN A 10 23.94 6.53 26.09
C GLN A 10 22.75 7.47 25.88
N LYS A 11 22.39 8.23 26.92
CA LYS A 11 21.32 9.24 26.88
C LYS A 11 21.61 10.32 25.84
N LYS A 12 22.85 10.79 25.75
CA LYS A 12 23.27 11.83 24.79
C LYS A 12 23.18 11.36 23.33
N LEU A 13 23.50 10.09 23.07
CA LEU A 13 23.36 9.48 21.74
C LEU A 13 21.88 9.43 21.31
N VAL A 14 20.99 8.97 22.19
CA VAL A 14 19.54 8.90 21.92
C VAL A 14 18.97 10.29 21.67
N ILE A 15 19.32 11.29 22.50
CA ILE A 15 18.84 12.66 22.34
C ILE A 15 19.37 13.28 21.03
N LYS A 16 20.62 13.02 20.66
CA LYS A 16 21.17 13.49 19.37
C LYS A 16 20.43 12.85 18.20
N GLY A 17 20.16 11.54 18.26
CA GLY A 17 19.35 10.83 17.29
C GLY A 17 17.94 11.42 17.17
N LEU A 18 17.30 11.74 18.30
CA LEU A 18 15.96 12.31 18.35
C LEU A 18 15.89 13.69 17.73
N LYS A 19 16.88 14.54 18.01
CA LYS A 19 16.95 15.87 17.40
C LYS A 19 17.14 15.80 15.88
N ILE A 20 17.99 14.89 15.39
CA ILE A 20 18.21 14.70 13.95
C ILE A 20 16.94 14.17 13.28
N LEU A 21 16.33 13.13 13.84
CA LEU A 21 15.13 12.51 13.28
C LEU A 21 13.96 13.49 13.30
N GLY A 22 13.76 14.21 14.40
CA GLY A 22 12.73 15.24 14.55
C GLY A 22 12.91 16.40 13.57
N ALA A 23 14.14 16.85 13.35
CA ALA A 23 14.42 17.88 12.35
C ALA A 23 14.07 17.41 10.94
N ILE A 24 14.45 16.17 10.58
CA ILE A 24 14.09 15.57 9.29
C ILE A 24 12.57 15.47 9.13
N THR A 25 11.83 15.04 10.16
CA THR A 25 10.36 14.93 10.07
C THR A 25 9.69 16.30 9.95
N ILE A 26 10.20 17.32 10.61
CA ILE A 26 9.69 18.69 10.49
C ILE A 26 9.91 19.20 9.06
N ILE A 27 11.12 19.03 8.52
CA ILE A 27 11.45 19.43 7.14
C ILE A 27 10.56 18.71 6.14
N GLU A 28 10.34 17.41 6.33
CA GLU A 28 9.49 16.60 5.47
C GLU A 28 8.03 17.04 5.51
N VAL A 29 7.47 17.31 6.70
CA VAL A 29 6.10 17.81 6.85
C VAL A 29 5.97 19.20 6.23
N LEU A 30 6.97 20.08 6.40
CA LEU A 30 6.96 21.40 5.77
C LEU A 30 7.01 21.29 4.24
N LEU A 31 7.87 20.43 3.69
CA LEU A 31 7.87 20.13 2.25
C LEU A 31 6.52 19.56 1.82
N ALA A 32 5.92 18.65 2.60
CA ALA A 32 4.62 18.09 2.27
C ALA A 32 3.51 19.16 2.24
N LEU A 33 3.51 20.10 3.18
CA LEU A 33 2.56 21.21 3.21
C LEU A 33 2.79 22.20 2.07
N LEU A 34 4.05 22.49 1.70
CA LEU A 34 4.38 23.40 0.59
C LEU A 34 3.98 22.79 -0.77
N PHE A 35 4.31 21.52 -1.00
CA PHE A 35 3.95 20.82 -2.23
C PHE A 35 2.45 20.53 -2.30
N ASN A 36 1.80 20.12 -1.21
CA ASN A 36 0.36 19.87 -1.20
C ASN A 36 -0.47 21.17 -1.22
N GLY A 37 0.03 22.26 -0.63
CA GLY A 37 -0.67 23.56 -0.63
C GLY A 37 -0.52 24.36 -1.93
N HIS A 38 0.67 24.37 -2.54
CA HIS A 38 0.97 25.21 -3.70
C HIS A 38 0.80 24.50 -5.05
N ILE A 39 1.06 23.19 -5.11
CA ILE A 39 1.00 22.45 -6.38
C ILE A 39 -0.40 21.86 -6.60
N ILE A 40 -1.14 21.48 -5.56
CA ILE A 40 -2.48 20.87 -5.67
C ILE A 40 -3.63 21.88 -5.77
N SER A 41 -3.47 23.12 -5.28
CA SER A 41 -4.48 24.17 -5.43
C SER A 41 -4.66 24.62 -6.89
N SER A 42 -3.66 24.43 -7.75
CA SER A 42 -3.76 24.62 -9.20
C SER A 42 -4.51 23.48 -9.94
N PHE A 43 -4.84 22.36 -9.29
CA PHE A 43 -5.50 21.22 -9.95
C PHE A 43 -7.03 21.25 -9.93
N HIS A 44 -7.67 22.06 -9.09
CA HIS A 44 -9.13 22.09 -9.00
C HIS A 44 -9.79 23.18 -9.83
N LYS A 45 -9.02 24.11 -10.40
CA LYS A 45 -9.54 25.18 -11.26
C LYS A 45 -8.98 25.02 -12.66
N ASP A 46 -9.73 24.25 -13.43
CA ASP A 46 -10.15 24.55 -14.79
C ASP A 46 -9.09 24.99 -15.81
N HIS A 47 -9.11 24.22 -16.91
CA HIS A 47 -8.53 24.50 -18.22
C HIS A 47 -7.06 24.13 -18.42
N MET A 48 -6.88 22.86 -18.84
CA MET A 48 -6.23 22.52 -20.10
C MET A 48 -5.15 23.52 -20.58
N SER A 49 -3.90 23.26 -20.23
CA SER A 49 -2.73 23.84 -20.92
C SER A 49 -1.56 22.84 -20.85
N ASP A 50 -0.72 22.84 -21.88
CA ASP A 50 0.34 21.88 -22.28
C ASP A 50 1.37 21.40 -21.21
N SER A 51 1.18 21.71 -19.94
CA SER A 51 2.11 21.40 -18.84
C SER A 51 1.79 20.12 -18.05
N GLN A 52 0.77 19.34 -18.43
CA GLN A 52 0.35 18.13 -17.70
C GLN A 52 1.50 17.13 -17.47
N MET A 53 2.42 16.99 -18.44
CA MET A 53 3.58 16.11 -18.32
C MET A 53 4.59 16.58 -17.29
N VAL A 54 4.88 17.89 -17.23
CA VAL A 54 5.80 18.48 -16.25
C VAL A 54 5.22 18.34 -14.85
N THR A 55 3.92 18.59 -14.71
CA THR A 55 3.21 18.45 -13.43
C THR A 55 3.20 17.00 -12.94
N MET A 56 2.91 16.03 -13.82
CA MET A 56 3.01 14.60 -13.48
C MET A 56 4.43 14.19 -13.09
N ALA A 57 5.46 14.70 -13.79
CA ALA A 57 6.85 14.44 -13.46
C ALA A 57 7.23 15.03 -12.09
N LEU A 58 6.80 16.25 -11.77
CA LEU A 58 7.06 16.89 -10.47
C LEU A 58 6.37 16.15 -9.32
N VAL A 59 5.12 15.70 -9.52
CA VAL A 59 4.41 14.86 -8.54
C VAL A 59 5.11 13.52 -8.33
N GLY A 60 5.59 12.89 -9.41
CA GLY A 60 6.36 11.65 -9.36
C GLY A 60 7.68 11.82 -8.60
N ILE A 61 8.44 12.88 -8.91
CA ILE A 61 9.72 13.21 -8.24
C ILE A 61 9.47 13.48 -6.75
N TYR A 62 8.46 14.29 -6.42
CA TYR A 62 8.08 14.56 -5.04
C TYR A 62 7.71 13.27 -4.29
N GLY A 63 6.90 12.41 -4.89
CA GLY A 63 6.53 11.12 -4.30
C GLY A 63 7.75 10.24 -4.04
N LEU A 64 8.68 10.16 -5.00
CA LEU A 64 9.92 9.41 -4.86
C LEU A 64 10.81 9.96 -3.74
N VAL A 65 10.93 11.29 -3.63
CA VAL A 65 11.67 11.96 -2.55
C VAL A 65 11.05 11.65 -1.19
N MET A 66 9.73 11.72 -1.05
CA MET A 66 9.02 11.43 0.20
C MET A 66 9.17 9.96 0.62
N ILE A 67 9.07 9.03 -0.33
CA ILE A 67 9.32 7.60 -0.09
C ILE A 67 10.77 7.38 0.36
N SER A 68 11.74 8.02 -0.30
CA SER A 68 13.16 7.89 0.01
C SER A 68 13.51 8.44 1.39
N LEU A 69 12.96 9.61 1.77
CA LEU A 69 13.11 10.18 3.12
C LEU A 69 12.49 9.25 4.17
N SER A 70 11.33 8.65 3.88
CA SER A 70 10.69 7.69 4.77
C SER A 70 11.54 6.44 5.02
N LEU A 71 12.14 5.89 3.97
CA LEU A 71 13.08 4.77 4.07
C LEU A 71 14.36 5.14 4.83
N TYR A 72 14.90 6.34 4.59
CA TYR A 72 16.07 6.83 5.32
C TYR A 72 15.80 6.94 6.83
N LYS A 73 14.64 7.49 7.22
CA LYS A 73 14.23 7.55 8.62
C LYS A 73 14.13 6.15 9.24
N ALA A 74 13.49 5.20 8.55
CA ALA A 74 13.37 3.83 9.03
C ALA A 74 14.75 3.18 9.23
N ARG A 75 15.66 3.33 8.27
CA ARG A 75 17.06 2.90 8.38
C ARG A 75 17.74 3.57 9.59
N PHE A 76 17.60 4.88 9.75
CA PHE A 76 18.20 5.64 10.85
C PHE A 76 17.72 5.13 12.22
N ILE A 77 16.43 4.84 12.36
CA ILE A 77 15.83 4.30 13.59
C ILE A 77 16.42 2.94 13.95
N VAL A 78 16.42 2.01 13.00
CA VAL A 78 16.92 0.64 13.22
C VAL A 78 18.40 0.64 13.62
N TYR A 79 19.22 1.52 13.03
CA TYR A 79 20.66 1.55 13.32
C TYR A 79 21.03 2.35 14.57
N ASN A 80 20.42 3.53 14.80
CA ASN A 80 20.82 4.44 15.88
C ASN A 80 20.00 4.28 17.17
N PHE A 81 18.69 4.07 17.07
CA PHE A 81 17.82 4.00 18.25
C PHE A 81 17.67 2.60 18.81
N MET A 82 17.70 1.60 17.95
CA MET A 82 17.68 0.21 18.42
C MET A 82 19.08 -0.28 18.81
N HIS A 83 20.13 0.55 18.67
CA HIS A 83 21.54 0.22 18.97
C HIS A 83 22.09 -1.01 18.20
N LEU A 84 21.33 -1.53 17.25
CA LEU A 84 21.63 -2.72 16.44
C LEU A 84 22.75 -2.50 15.41
N GLY A 85 23.36 -1.32 15.36
CA GLY A 85 24.43 -0.98 14.43
C GLY A 85 25.76 -1.66 14.77
N SER A 86 26.08 -1.76 16.06
CA SER A 86 27.35 -2.29 16.59
C SER A 86 27.21 -3.62 17.33
N GLU A 87 25.99 -4.03 17.69
CA GLU A 87 25.72 -5.29 18.39
C GLU A 87 25.03 -6.31 17.47
N VAL A 88 25.18 -7.58 17.84
CA VAL A 88 24.79 -8.81 17.12
C VAL A 88 23.74 -8.62 16.02
N SER A 89 24.18 -8.82 14.78
CA SER A 89 23.39 -8.70 13.55
C SER A 89 22.10 -9.53 13.53
N GLY A 90 22.04 -10.61 14.33
CA GLY A 90 20.83 -11.43 14.50
C GLY A 90 19.65 -10.66 15.12
N LEU A 91 19.93 -9.70 16.00
CA LEU A 91 18.90 -8.89 16.67
C LEU A 91 18.31 -7.82 15.72
N ARG A 92 19.00 -7.51 14.63
CA ARG A 92 18.46 -6.68 13.54
C ARG A 92 17.47 -7.43 12.68
N TRP A 93 17.77 -8.69 12.39
CA TRP A 93 16.89 -9.55 11.61
C TRP A 93 15.60 -9.88 12.35
N SER A 94 15.59 -9.98 13.69
CA SER A 94 14.36 -10.21 14.45
C SER A 94 13.34 -9.07 14.35
N VAL A 95 13.79 -7.84 14.06
CA VAL A 95 12.91 -6.67 13.84
C VAL A 95 12.56 -6.51 12.36
N LEU A 96 13.53 -6.77 11.46
CA LEU A 96 13.31 -6.64 10.01
C LEU A 96 12.41 -7.75 9.45
N MET A 97 12.52 -8.99 9.94
CA MET A 97 11.70 -10.12 9.49
C MET A 97 10.19 -9.87 9.67
N PRO A 98 9.68 -9.49 10.86
CA PRO A 98 8.25 -9.22 11.02
C PRO A 98 7.79 -7.99 10.23
N MET A 99 8.63 -6.96 10.07
CA MET A 99 8.31 -5.81 9.23
C MET A 99 8.17 -6.19 7.76
N LEU A 100 9.03 -7.08 7.26
CA LEU A 100 9.01 -7.53 5.86
C LEU A 100 7.83 -8.46 5.59
N LEU A 101 7.51 -9.37 6.53
CA LEU A 101 6.29 -10.17 6.47
C LEU A 101 5.03 -9.32 6.49
N LEU A 102 5.01 -8.21 7.24
CA LEU A 102 3.89 -7.28 7.26
C LEU A 102 3.68 -6.61 5.89
N VAL A 103 4.75 -6.11 5.25
CA VAL A 103 4.68 -5.52 3.91
C VAL A 103 4.16 -6.55 2.89
N TRP A 104 4.68 -7.78 2.95
CA TRP A 104 4.22 -8.87 2.10
C TRP A 104 2.73 -9.20 2.35
N ALA A 105 2.29 -9.27 3.62
CA ALA A 105 0.90 -9.55 3.97
C ALA A 105 -0.06 -8.46 3.48
N ILE A 106 0.32 -7.17 3.56
CA ILE A 106 -0.48 -6.07 3.01
C ILE A 106 -0.71 -6.25 1.50
N ILE A 107 0.35 -6.59 0.76
CA ILE A 107 0.27 -6.82 -0.68
C ILE A 107 -0.65 -8.01 -0.98
N ALA A 108 -0.49 -9.12 -0.26
CA ALA A 108 -1.32 -10.32 -0.42
C ALA A 108 -2.80 -10.03 -0.13
N PHE A 109 -3.11 -9.33 0.96
CA PHE A 109 -4.48 -8.96 1.30
C PHE A 109 -5.13 -8.02 0.28
N PHE A 110 -4.37 -7.12 -0.34
CA PHE A 110 -4.90 -6.26 -1.41
C PHE A 110 -5.21 -7.04 -2.69
N GLN A 111 -4.36 -8.02 -3.04
CA GLN A 111 -4.60 -8.91 -4.18
C GLN A 111 -5.85 -9.77 -3.95
N GLU A 112 -5.94 -10.42 -2.79
CA GLU A 112 -7.08 -11.26 -2.41
C GLU A 112 -8.37 -10.44 -2.29
N GLY A 113 -8.30 -9.25 -1.67
CA GLY A 113 -9.44 -8.35 -1.55
C GLY A 113 -10.00 -7.88 -2.91
N ASN A 114 -9.13 -7.60 -3.88
CA ASN A 114 -9.55 -7.24 -5.22
C ASN A 114 -10.18 -8.43 -5.98
N SER A 115 -9.64 -9.64 -5.80
CA SER A 115 -10.21 -10.87 -6.36
C SER A 115 -11.62 -11.14 -5.82
N TRP A 116 -11.79 -10.98 -4.49
CA TRP A 116 -13.08 -11.12 -3.83
C TRP A 116 -14.12 -10.13 -4.36
N LYS A 117 -13.73 -8.85 -4.51
CA LYS A 117 -14.61 -7.80 -5.05
C LYS A 117 -15.10 -8.15 -6.45
N LYS A 118 -14.20 -8.55 -7.36
CA LYS A 118 -14.54 -8.96 -8.73
C LYS A 118 -15.51 -10.13 -8.77
N SER A 119 -15.31 -11.12 -7.90
CA SER A 119 -16.18 -12.30 -7.80
C SER A 119 -17.60 -11.92 -7.37
N ARG A 120 -17.72 -11.02 -6.38
CA ARG A 120 -19.03 -10.52 -5.92
C ARG A 120 -19.74 -9.69 -6.98
N GLU A 121 -19.02 -8.84 -7.70
CA GLU A 121 -19.58 -8.06 -8.82
C GLU A 121 -20.08 -8.98 -9.93
N LYS A 122 -19.33 -10.04 -10.27
CA LYS A 122 -19.76 -11.05 -11.25
C LYS A 122 -21.07 -11.73 -10.83
N ILE A 123 -21.18 -12.15 -9.57
CA ILE A 123 -22.41 -12.78 -9.04
C ILE A 123 -23.58 -11.79 -9.07
N LYS A 124 -23.35 -10.54 -8.70
CA LYS A 124 -24.39 -9.50 -8.73
C LYS A 124 -24.91 -9.28 -10.17
N LYS A 125 -24.02 -9.21 -11.16
CA LYS A 125 -24.40 -9.10 -12.57
C LYS A 125 -25.23 -10.29 -13.03
N MET A 126 -24.79 -11.52 -12.76
CA MET A 126 -25.52 -12.74 -13.13
C MET A 126 -26.92 -12.80 -12.50
N ASN A 127 -27.06 -12.39 -11.23
CA ASN A 127 -28.36 -12.35 -10.57
C ASN A 127 -29.28 -11.24 -11.10
N THR A 128 -28.73 -10.08 -11.53
CA THR A 128 -29.53 -8.99 -12.11
C THR A 128 -29.97 -9.32 -13.54
N GLU A 129 -29.10 -9.89 -14.38
CA GLU A 129 -29.43 -10.30 -15.75
C GLU A 129 -30.49 -11.43 -15.80
N GLN A 130 -30.55 -12.29 -14.79
CA GLN A 130 -31.61 -13.30 -14.64
C GLN A 130 -32.98 -12.73 -14.25
N ILE A 131 -33.06 -11.51 -13.71
CA ILE A 131 -34.33 -10.89 -13.29
C ILE A 131 -34.97 -10.08 -14.44
N ASP A 132 -34.17 -9.56 -15.38
CA ASP A 132 -34.62 -8.65 -16.45
C ASP A 132 -34.84 -9.33 -17.82
N SER A 133 -34.68 -10.64 -17.94
CA SER A 133 -34.87 -11.37 -19.21
C SER A 133 -36.25 -12.06 -19.28
N PRO A 134 -37.19 -11.64 -20.17
CA PRO A 134 -38.37 -12.45 -20.48
C PRO A 134 -37.97 -13.57 -21.45
N GLN A 135 -38.05 -14.82 -20.99
CA GLN A 135 -37.97 -16.08 -21.76
C GLN A 135 -36.81 -16.32 -22.75
N HIS A 136 -35.93 -17.27 -22.43
CA HIS A 136 -35.43 -18.29 -23.37
C HIS A 136 -35.16 -19.58 -22.57
N SER A 137 -35.99 -20.63 -22.58
CA SER A 137 -36.10 -21.71 -23.59
C SER A 137 -34.74 -22.09 -24.22
N SER A 138 -34.28 -23.34 -24.31
CA SER A 138 -34.83 -24.66 -24.06
C SER A 138 -33.65 -25.66 -24.07
N SER A 139 -33.61 -26.66 -23.18
CA SER A 139 -32.90 -27.93 -23.45
C SER A 139 -33.12 -29.01 -22.38
N TYR A 140 -34.34 -29.25 -21.89
CA TYR A 140 -34.61 -30.50 -21.15
C TYR A 140 -36.02 -31.02 -21.45
N LEU A 141 -36.05 -32.08 -22.27
CA LEU A 141 -37.07 -33.13 -22.33
C LEU A 141 -38.42 -32.78 -22.97
N GLU A 142 -38.41 -32.53 -24.27
CA GLU A 142 -39.53 -32.91 -25.13
C GLU A 142 -39.42 -34.42 -25.39
N TYR A 143 -40.00 -35.24 -24.50
CA TYR A 143 -40.26 -36.64 -24.81
C TYR A 143 -41.44 -36.65 -25.77
N ASP A 144 -41.13 -36.98 -27.02
CA ASP A 144 -42.09 -37.25 -28.07
C ASP A 144 -43.07 -38.34 -27.62
N GLU A 145 -44.33 -37.94 -27.45
CA GLU A 145 -45.47 -38.80 -27.07
C GLU A 145 -45.61 -39.98 -28.05
N GLU A 146 -45.09 -39.86 -29.28
CA GLU A 146 -45.08 -40.91 -30.30
C GLU A 146 -44.13 -42.07 -29.96
N THR A 147 -42.99 -41.81 -29.30
CA THR A 147 -42.04 -42.87 -28.90
C THR A 147 -42.53 -43.73 -27.73
N SER A 148 -43.40 -43.21 -26.86
CA SER A 148 -43.99 -43.99 -25.75
C SER A 148 -45.02 -45.02 -26.22
N LYS A 149 -45.72 -44.74 -27.32
CA LYS A 149 -46.73 -45.64 -27.92
C LYS A 149 -46.13 -46.75 -28.78
N ILE A 150 -44.83 -46.67 -29.07
CA ILE A 150 -44.10 -47.70 -29.83
C ILE A 150 -43.45 -48.72 -28.89
N LEU A 151 -43.33 -48.41 -27.59
CA LEU A 151 -42.64 -49.26 -26.61
C LEU A 151 -43.55 -49.99 -25.62
N ILE A 152 -44.87 -49.72 -25.57
CA ILE A 152 -45.90 -50.47 -24.81
C ILE A 152 -47.22 -50.41 -25.56
#